data_AF-A0A1A8QVZ5-F1
#
_entry.id   AF-A0A1A8QVZ5-F1
#
_cell.length_a   1.000
_cell.length_b   1.000
_cell.length_c   1.000
_cell.angle_alpha   90.00
_cell.angle_beta   90.00
_cell.angle_gamma   90.00
#
_symmetry.space_group_name_H-M   'P 1'
#
loop_
_entity.id
_entity.type
_entity.pdbx_description
1 polymer ?
#
loop_
_entity_poly.entity_id
_entity_poly.type
_entity_poly.pdbx_seq_one_letter_code
_entity_poly.pdbx_strand_id
1 'polypeptide(L)'
;GHPAGASVGSGKPAGTSAGSIGSAPQGHAQAHPAPLTPSKADKFPSVPISATAASVVPAPKDVPVKSITYEWAPPVPNKYLAVRYIELLPPEKRPVAGSEGAVYRRKQMARQLPEHDQDPSKCHELSPAEVKQMEQYVRKYKDEALGVGDVLLPEDVAQVQAGRQAGPG
;
A
#
# COMPACT_ATOMS: atom_id res chain seq x y z
N GLY A 1 37.95 -2.07 -53.11
CA GLY A 1 37.05 -2.09 -54.28
C GLY A 1 35.63 -2.30 -53.81
N HIS A 2 34.72 -1.40 -54.17
CA HIS A 2 33.29 -1.72 -54.30
C HIS A 2 33.06 -2.23 -55.75
N PRO A 3 31.92 -2.89 -56.06
CA PRO A 3 30.67 -2.14 -56.30
C PRO A 3 29.37 -2.80 -55.80
N ALA A 4 28.37 -1.92 -55.57
CA ALA A 4 26.93 -1.98 -55.90
C ALA A 4 26.09 -3.24 -55.57
N GLY A 5 24.82 -3.18 -55.17
CA GLY A 5 23.82 -2.11 -55.12
C GLY A 5 22.42 -2.71 -55.39
N ALA A 6 21.36 -2.20 -54.73
CA ALA A 6 19.94 -2.19 -55.15
C ALA A 6 19.12 -1.40 -54.10
N SER A 7 18.70 -0.16 -54.39
CA SER A 7 17.37 0.26 -54.92
C SER A 7 16.22 0.03 -53.93
N VAL A 8 15.79 1.02 -53.14
CA VAL A 8 14.76 2.06 -53.42
C VAL A 8 13.37 1.51 -53.74
N GLY A 9 12.41 1.83 -52.86
CA GLY A 9 10.97 1.79 -53.09
C GLY A 9 10.26 2.85 -52.24
N SER A 10 9.93 3.98 -52.86
CA SER A 10 9.09 5.05 -52.29
C SER A 10 7.60 4.72 -52.41
N GLY A 11 6.82 5.08 -51.40
CA GLY A 11 5.36 5.10 -51.46
C GLY A 11 4.76 5.99 -50.37
N LYS A 12 4.29 7.17 -50.76
CA LYS A 12 3.37 8.10 -50.05
C LYS A 12 2.67 8.93 -51.15
N PRO A 13 1.63 9.73 -50.86
CA PRO A 13 0.64 9.74 -49.77
C PRO A 13 -0.81 9.95 -50.30
N ALA A 14 -1.82 10.00 -49.43
CA ALA A 14 -2.92 11.01 -49.43
C ALA A 14 -4.11 10.57 -48.54
N GLY A 15 -4.74 11.54 -47.88
CA GLY A 15 -6.01 11.32 -47.16
C GLY A 15 -6.26 12.33 -46.04
N THR A 16 -6.40 13.61 -46.40
CA THR A 16 -6.88 14.70 -45.54
C THR A 16 -8.37 14.59 -45.22
N SER A 17 -8.77 14.87 -43.97
CA SER A 17 -9.97 15.67 -43.71
C SER A 17 -9.86 16.40 -42.37
N ALA A 18 -10.18 17.70 -42.45
CA ALA A 18 -10.26 18.64 -41.35
C ALA A 18 -11.74 18.86 -40.97
N GLY A 19 -11.98 19.19 -39.70
CA GLY A 19 -13.21 19.78 -39.18
C GLY A 19 -13.00 20.09 -37.70
N SER A 20 -12.62 21.31 -37.33
CA SER A 20 -13.44 22.52 -37.10
C SER A 20 -14.11 22.62 -35.72
N ILE A 21 -13.49 23.46 -34.87
CA ILE A 21 -14.03 24.55 -34.02
C ILE A 21 -15.46 24.49 -33.41
N GLY A 22 -15.52 24.76 -32.09
CA GLY A 22 -16.68 25.30 -31.34
C GLY A 22 -16.51 25.08 -29.82
N SER A 23 -15.95 26.04 -29.07
CA SER A 23 -16.64 27.08 -28.26
C SER A 23 -17.28 26.59 -26.94
N ALA A 24 -16.74 27.07 -25.81
CA ALA A 24 -17.43 27.21 -24.51
C ALA A 24 -18.31 28.49 -24.52
N PRO A 25 -18.99 28.97 -23.43
CA PRO A 25 -19.17 28.44 -22.07
C PRO A 25 -20.62 28.59 -21.49
N GLN A 26 -20.76 28.34 -20.18
CA GLN A 26 -21.75 28.89 -19.22
C GLN A 26 -23.16 28.30 -19.11
N GLY A 27 -23.47 27.84 -17.89
CA GLY A 27 -24.82 27.70 -17.32
C GLY A 27 -24.75 27.58 -15.80
N HIS A 28 -25.12 28.67 -15.11
CA HIS A 28 -25.43 28.75 -13.67
C HIS A 28 -26.53 27.70 -13.31
N ALA A 29 -26.62 27.12 -12.12
CA ALA A 29 -27.03 27.84 -10.92
C ALA A 29 -26.86 27.01 -9.63
N GLN A 30 -26.49 27.76 -8.60
CA GLN A 30 -26.49 27.47 -7.18
C GLN A 30 -27.93 27.21 -6.66
N ALA A 31 -28.10 26.17 -5.85
CA ALA A 31 -29.28 25.99 -5.01
C ALA A 31 -28.86 25.53 -3.60
N HIS A 32 -29.40 26.24 -2.62
CA HIS A 32 -29.06 26.25 -1.20
C HIS A 32 -29.62 25.02 -0.45
N PRO A 33 -29.11 24.70 0.76
CA PRO A 33 -29.57 23.57 1.56
C PRO A 33 -30.88 23.91 2.28
N ALA A 34 -31.81 22.94 2.34
CA ALA A 34 -33.00 23.02 3.17
C ALA A 34 -32.69 22.51 4.60
N PRO A 35 -33.00 23.26 5.67
CA PRO A 35 -32.90 22.79 7.05
C PRO A 35 -34.25 22.25 7.54
N LEU A 36 -34.30 21.02 8.05
CA LEU A 36 -35.45 20.49 8.77
C LEU A 36 -35.02 20.03 10.18
N THR A 37 -35.28 20.95 11.11
CA THR A 37 -35.74 20.81 12.50
C THR A 37 -35.42 19.54 13.32
N PRO A 38 -34.91 19.69 14.56
CA PRO A 38 -34.76 18.59 15.52
C PRO A 38 -36.08 18.29 16.26
N SER A 39 -36.50 17.03 16.26
CA SER A 39 -37.64 16.56 17.06
C SER A 39 -37.25 16.28 18.51
N LYS A 40 -37.89 17.08 19.37
CA LYS A 40 -38.21 16.98 20.80
C LYS A 40 -37.92 15.67 21.54
N ALA A 41 -37.44 15.89 22.77
CA ALA A 41 -37.11 14.95 23.83
C ALA A 41 -38.28 14.08 24.32
N ASP A 42 -37.97 12.82 24.62
CA ASP A 42 -38.73 11.96 25.52
C ASP A 42 -37.93 11.71 26.81
N LYS A 43 -38.49 12.21 27.91
CA LYS A 43 -38.05 12.00 29.29
C LYS A 43 -38.48 10.61 29.74
N PHE A 44 -37.53 9.77 30.15
CA PHE A 44 -37.82 8.61 30.98
C PHE A 44 -37.57 8.95 32.47
N PRO A 45 -38.42 8.47 33.39
CA PRO A 45 -38.36 8.83 34.81
C PRO A 45 -37.15 8.22 35.51
N SER A 46 -36.45 9.08 36.25
CA SER A 46 -35.30 8.75 37.11
C SER A 46 -35.78 7.96 38.34
N VAL A 47 -35.30 6.72 38.49
CA VAL A 47 -35.40 5.95 39.73
C VAL A 47 -34.14 6.17 40.57
N PRO A 48 -34.24 6.52 41.88
CA PRO A 48 -33.06 6.68 42.72
C PRO A 48 -32.56 5.31 43.19
N ILE A 49 -31.39 4.89 42.73
CA ILE A 49 -30.65 3.78 43.35
C ILE A 49 -29.77 4.33 44.47
N SER A 50 -29.97 3.80 45.67
CA SER A 50 -29.26 4.14 46.90
C SER A 50 -27.76 3.80 46.79
N ALA A 51 -26.90 4.75 47.11
CA ALA A 51 -25.45 4.62 47.04
C ALA A 51 -24.90 3.75 48.19
N THR A 52 -24.13 2.72 47.85
CA THR A 52 -23.11 2.16 48.74
C THR A 52 -21.74 2.56 48.19
N ALA A 53 -21.03 3.39 48.93
CA ALA A 53 -19.71 3.87 48.58
C ALA A 53 -18.67 2.76 48.78
N ALA A 54 -18.33 2.04 47.72
CA ALA A 54 -17.06 1.33 47.65
C ALA A 54 -16.00 2.33 47.21
N SER A 55 -15.01 2.59 48.08
CA SER A 55 -13.87 3.44 47.77
C SER A 55 -13.04 2.80 46.66
N VAL A 56 -13.34 3.14 45.41
CA VAL A 56 -12.46 2.88 44.27
C VAL A 56 -11.38 3.94 44.34
N VAL A 57 -10.18 3.53 44.75
CA VAL A 57 -8.96 4.32 44.57
C VAL A 57 -8.86 4.65 43.08
N PRO A 58 -8.87 5.93 42.66
CA PRO A 58 -8.69 6.26 41.26
C PRO A 58 -7.30 5.78 40.84
N ALA A 59 -7.25 4.83 39.90
CA ALA A 59 -6.01 4.51 39.21
C ALA A 59 -5.43 5.82 38.64
N PRO A 60 -4.11 6.08 38.77
CA PRO A 60 -3.49 7.27 38.20
C PRO A 60 -3.84 7.36 36.71
N LYS A 61 -4.63 8.37 36.36
CA LYS A 61 -4.78 8.83 34.98
C LYS A 61 -3.44 9.47 34.61
N ASP A 62 -2.95 9.16 33.42
CA ASP A 62 -1.69 9.67 32.83
C ASP A 62 -0.39 8.90 33.16
N VAL A 63 -0.37 7.60 32.87
CA VAL A 63 0.86 7.01 32.34
C VAL A 63 0.88 7.30 30.82
N PRO A 64 1.81 8.11 30.30
CA PRO A 64 1.92 8.31 28.86
C PRO A 64 2.21 6.97 28.19
N VAL A 65 1.20 6.39 27.54
CA VAL A 65 1.37 5.20 26.72
C VAL A 65 2.18 5.63 25.51
N LYS A 66 3.48 5.34 25.52
CA LYS A 66 4.36 5.58 24.37
C LYS A 66 3.93 4.63 23.25
N SER A 67 3.16 5.14 22.29
CA SER A 67 2.82 4.38 21.08
C SER A 67 4.02 4.37 20.14
N ILE A 68 4.49 3.18 19.76
CA ILE A 68 5.53 3.02 18.74
C ILE A 68 4.82 2.88 17.38
N THR A 69 5.21 3.72 16.42
CA THR A 69 4.73 3.63 15.03
C THR A 69 5.81 3.02 14.15
N TYR A 70 5.45 2.02 13.35
CA TYR A 70 6.35 1.40 12.38
C TYR A 70 6.07 1.95 10.97
N GLU A 71 7.11 2.23 10.20
CA GLU A 71 7.00 2.63 8.78
C GLU A 71 6.69 1.42 7.88
N TRP A 72 7.03 0.21 8.34
CA TRP A 72 6.68 -1.05 7.66
C TRP A 72 6.46 -2.17 8.68
N ALA A 73 5.48 -3.03 8.42
CA ALA A 73 5.24 -4.26 9.16
C ALA A 73 5.00 -5.40 8.15
N PRO A 74 5.35 -6.65 8.47
CA PRO A 74 5.07 -7.77 7.59
C PRO A 74 3.55 -7.97 7.41
N PRO A 75 3.07 -8.30 6.21
CA PRO A 75 1.65 -8.57 5.97
C PRO A 75 1.28 -9.93 6.58
N VAL A 76 0.87 -9.93 7.84
CA VAL A 76 0.48 -11.14 8.59
C VAL A 76 -0.94 -11.01 9.13
N PRO A 77 -1.67 -12.13 9.32
CA PRO A 77 -3.05 -12.08 9.81
C PRO A 77 -3.17 -11.61 11.27
N ASN A 78 -2.10 -11.70 12.06
CA ASN A 78 -2.10 -11.38 13.48
C ASN A 78 -1.09 -10.28 13.83
N LYS A 79 -1.57 -9.19 14.46
CA LYS A 79 -0.72 -8.07 14.92
C LYS A 79 0.35 -8.50 15.91
N TYR A 80 0.08 -9.47 16.78
CA TYR A 80 1.07 -10.01 17.72
C TYR A 80 2.27 -10.59 16.96
N LEU A 81 2.01 -11.38 15.91
CA LEU A 81 3.05 -11.98 15.07
C LEU A 81 3.91 -10.90 14.38
N ALA A 82 3.29 -9.82 13.89
CA ALA A 82 4.01 -8.69 13.31
C ALA A 82 4.94 -8.02 14.33
N VAL A 83 4.45 -7.79 15.56
CA VAL A 83 5.24 -7.19 16.63
C VAL A 83 6.41 -8.09 17.01
N ARG A 84 6.16 -9.38 17.24
CA ARG A 84 7.21 -10.37 17.58
C ARG A 84 8.26 -10.47 16.48
N TYR A 85 7.85 -10.49 15.21
CA TYR A 85 8.78 -10.45 14.08
C TYR A 85 9.70 -9.22 14.16
N ILE A 86 9.13 -8.02 14.36
CA ILE A 86 9.90 -6.78 14.44
C ILE A 86 10.84 -6.78 15.66
N GLU A 87 10.40 -7.29 16.82
CA GLU A 87 11.23 -7.41 18.01
C GLU A 87 12.43 -8.34 17.82
N LEU A 88 12.30 -9.38 16.99
CA LEU A 88 13.37 -10.31 16.66
C LEU A 88 14.38 -9.76 15.65
N LEU A 89 14.08 -8.66 14.95
CA LEU A 89 15.07 -7.97 14.12
C LEU A 89 16.14 -7.32 15.01
N PRO A 90 17.40 -7.23 14.53
CA PRO A 90 18.42 -6.39 15.16
C PRO A 90 17.86 -4.98 15.43
N PRO A 91 18.06 -4.40 16.62
CA PRO A 91 17.45 -3.12 17.00
C PRO A 91 17.66 -2.01 15.97
N GLU A 92 18.85 -1.95 15.37
CA GLU A 92 19.28 -0.94 14.39
C GLU A 92 18.62 -1.14 13.02
N LYS A 93 17.94 -2.26 12.80
CA LYS A 93 17.22 -2.60 11.57
C LYS A 93 15.70 -2.60 11.73
N ARG A 94 15.18 -2.27 12.93
CA ARG A 94 13.75 -2.20 13.17
C ARG A 94 13.14 -0.98 12.47
N PRO A 95 12.04 -1.12 11.71
CA PRO A 95 11.48 -0.05 10.90
C PRO A 95 10.60 0.91 11.73
N VAL A 96 11.08 1.37 12.89
CA VAL A 96 10.38 2.38 13.70
C VAL A 96 10.41 3.71 12.97
N ALA A 97 9.28 4.41 12.88
CA ALA A 97 9.17 5.68 12.17
C ALA A 97 10.23 6.68 12.67
N GLY A 98 11.00 7.27 11.75
CA GLY A 98 12.07 8.21 12.05
C GLY A 98 13.38 7.60 12.55
N SER A 99 13.47 6.28 12.70
CA SER A 99 14.71 5.60 13.16
C SER A 99 15.69 5.29 12.01
N GLU A 100 16.94 4.97 12.36
CA GLU A 100 17.93 4.44 11.42
C GLU A 100 17.47 3.14 10.76
N GLY A 101 16.74 2.28 11.48
CA GLY A 101 16.21 1.04 10.93
C GLY A 101 15.15 1.25 9.86
N ALA A 102 14.34 2.31 9.96
CA ALA A 102 13.44 2.71 8.88
C ALA A 102 14.20 3.21 7.64
N VAL A 103 15.27 4.01 7.84
CA VAL A 103 16.16 4.41 6.75
C VAL A 103 16.84 3.20 6.10
N TYR A 104 17.31 2.25 6.91
CA TYR A 104 17.89 1.00 6.44
C TYR A 104 16.88 0.20 5.59
N ARG A 105 15.64 0.04 6.08
CA ARG A 105 14.57 -0.65 5.35
C ARG A 105 14.31 -0.02 3.98
N ARG A 106 14.24 1.31 3.89
CA ARG A 106 14.08 2.04 2.60
C ARG A 106 15.26 1.79 1.67
N LYS A 107 16.49 1.84 2.17
CA LYS A 107 17.70 1.51 1.39
C LYS A 107 17.67 0.08 0.85
N GLN A 108 17.20 -0.88 1.65
CA GLN A 108 17.06 -2.27 1.19
C GLN A 108 15.97 -2.42 0.13
N MET A 109 14.86 -1.68 0.21
CA MET A 109 13.84 -1.69 -0.84
C MET A 109 14.35 -1.12 -2.16
N ALA A 110 15.03 0.03 -2.12
CA ALA A 110 15.57 0.62 -3.34
C ALA A 110 16.58 -0.31 -4.04
N ARG A 111 17.31 -1.13 -3.27
CA ARG A 111 18.22 -2.15 -3.82
C ARG A 111 17.49 -3.34 -4.44
N GLN A 112 16.43 -3.81 -3.78
CA GLN A 112 15.67 -5.00 -4.23
C GLN A 112 14.70 -4.68 -5.37
N LEU A 113 14.23 -3.44 -5.46
CA LEU A 113 13.26 -2.97 -6.44
C LEU A 113 13.78 -1.71 -7.15
N PRO A 114 14.77 -1.84 -8.06
CA PRO A 114 15.32 -0.70 -8.80
C PRO A 114 14.24 -0.02 -9.65
N GLU A 115 14.34 1.30 -9.83
CA GLU A 115 13.32 2.07 -10.57
C GLU A 115 13.13 1.57 -12.02
N HIS A 116 14.21 1.18 -12.69
CA HIS A 116 14.20 0.64 -14.06
C HIS A 116 13.38 -0.66 -14.19
N ASP A 117 13.19 -1.43 -13.11
CA ASP A 117 12.40 -2.65 -13.13
C ASP A 117 10.92 -2.37 -12.83
N GLN A 118 10.60 -1.15 -12.39
CA GLN A 118 9.30 -0.79 -11.82
C GLN A 118 8.58 0.31 -12.61
N ASP A 119 9.30 1.08 -13.41
CA ASP A 119 8.78 2.24 -14.13
C ASP A 119 9.40 2.32 -15.54
N PRO A 120 8.61 2.10 -16.60
CA PRO A 120 9.11 2.14 -17.97
C PRO A 120 9.66 3.51 -18.38
N SER A 121 9.27 4.60 -17.70
CA SER A 121 9.81 5.95 -17.98
C SER A 121 11.28 6.10 -17.59
N LYS A 122 11.80 5.17 -16.79
CA LYS A 122 13.19 5.12 -16.34
C LYS A 122 14.06 4.30 -17.28
N CYS A 123 13.47 3.51 -18.17
CA CYS A 123 14.18 2.69 -19.14
C CYS A 123 14.55 3.51 -20.38
N HIS A 124 15.72 3.22 -20.94
CA HIS A 124 16.12 3.77 -22.23
C HIS A 124 15.69 2.82 -23.36
N GLU A 125 15.34 3.39 -24.51
CA GLU A 125 15.14 2.66 -25.78
C GLU A 125 13.98 1.65 -25.81
N LEU A 126 13.00 1.74 -24.90
CA LEU A 126 11.78 0.93 -25.01
C LEU A 126 10.90 1.43 -26.17
N SER A 127 10.45 0.51 -27.02
CA SER A 127 9.40 0.80 -27.99
C SER A 127 8.05 1.04 -27.29
N PRO A 128 7.08 1.73 -27.92
CA PRO A 128 5.75 1.91 -27.33
C PRO A 128 5.03 0.61 -26.97
N ALA A 129 5.31 -0.48 -27.70
CA ALA A 129 4.75 -1.80 -27.41
C ALA A 129 5.37 -2.41 -26.14
N GLU A 130 6.69 -2.31 -25.97
CA GLU A 130 7.40 -2.82 -24.80
C GLU A 130 7.06 -2.03 -23.54
N VAL A 131 6.88 -0.70 -23.65
CA VAL A 131 6.36 0.13 -22.54
C VAL A 131 5.05 -0.46 -22.02
N LYS A 132 4.09 -0.72 -22.92
CA LYS A 132 2.79 -1.29 -22.55
C LYS A 132 2.92 -2.68 -21.91
N GLN A 133 3.80 -3.52 -22.42
CA GLN A 133 4.05 -4.86 -21.85
C GLN A 133 4.65 -4.75 -20.44
N MET A 134 5.62 -3.86 -20.25
CA MET A 134 6.24 -3.63 -18.95
C MET A 134 5.24 -3.08 -17.93
N GLU A 135 4.38 -2.12 -18.30
CA GLU A 135 3.32 -1.62 -17.41
C GLU A 135 2.38 -2.72 -16.95
N GLN A 136 1.97 -3.60 -17.85
CA GLN A 136 1.13 -4.75 -17.55
C GLN A 136 1.83 -5.74 -16.62
N TYR A 137 3.10 -6.05 -16.92
CA TYR A 137 3.91 -6.92 -16.09
C TYR A 137 4.08 -6.37 -14.66
N VAL A 138 4.52 -5.11 -14.52
CA VAL A 138 4.75 -4.46 -13.23
C VAL A 138 3.47 -4.44 -12.40
N ARG A 139 2.33 -4.12 -13.02
CA ARG A 139 1.02 -4.15 -12.33
C ARG A 139 0.74 -5.54 -11.76
N LYS A 140 0.78 -6.57 -12.63
CA LYS A 140 0.51 -7.94 -12.23
C LYS A 140 1.47 -8.44 -11.14
N TYR A 141 2.77 -8.16 -11.30
CA TYR A 141 3.80 -8.52 -10.34
C TYR A 141 3.55 -7.89 -8.95
N LYS A 142 3.22 -6.59 -8.91
CA LYS A 142 2.90 -5.88 -7.66
C LYS A 142 1.65 -6.44 -6.98
N ASP A 143 0.64 -6.80 -7.76
CA ASP A 143 -0.64 -7.28 -7.24
C ASP A 143 -0.58 -8.74 -6.77
N GLU A 144 0.18 -9.60 -7.44
CA GLU A 144 0.11 -11.05 -7.25
C GLU A 144 1.34 -11.66 -6.56
N ALA A 145 2.52 -11.03 -6.65
CA ALA A 145 3.78 -11.67 -6.26
C ALA A 145 4.66 -10.84 -5.33
N LEU A 146 4.57 -9.51 -5.38
CA LEU A 146 5.42 -8.65 -4.58
C LEU A 146 5.04 -8.72 -3.09
N GLY A 147 6.01 -9.07 -2.24
CA GLY A 147 5.83 -9.08 -0.80
C GLY A 147 5.01 -10.25 -0.25
N VAL A 148 4.83 -11.32 -1.03
CA VAL A 148 4.16 -12.55 -0.59
C VAL A 148 5.11 -13.40 0.25
N GLY A 149 4.64 -13.88 1.40
CA GLY A 149 5.36 -14.83 2.25
C GLY A 149 4.71 -15.02 3.62
N ASP A 150 4.81 -16.23 4.16
CA ASP A 150 4.34 -16.53 5.52
C ASP A 150 5.41 -16.19 6.56
N VAL A 151 4.98 -15.67 7.71
CA VAL A 151 5.84 -15.44 8.87
C VAL A 151 5.52 -16.50 9.92
N LEU A 152 6.55 -17.16 10.43
CA LEU A 152 6.47 -18.08 11.56
C LEU A 152 7.46 -17.65 12.63
N LEU A 153 7.09 -17.82 13.90
CA LEU A 153 8.05 -17.63 14.98
C LEU A 153 8.98 -18.84 15.06
N PRO A 154 10.23 -18.67 15.53
CA PRO A 154 11.19 -19.78 15.63
C PRO A 154 10.64 -21.03 16.34
N GLU A 155 9.81 -20.84 17.38
CA GLU A 155 9.13 -21.91 18.10
C GLU A 155 8.11 -22.69 17.24
N ASP A 156 7.43 -22.03 16.30
CA ASP A 156 6.39 -22.62 15.45
C ASP A 156 7.00 -23.38 14.26
N VAL A 157 8.22 -23.01 13.84
CA VAL A 157 8.91 -23.61 12.69
C VAL A 157 9.14 -25.12 12.89
N ALA A 158 9.52 -25.53 14.11
CA ALA A 158 9.77 -26.95 14.42
C ALA A 158 8.50 -27.82 14.27
N GLN A 159 7.35 -27.27 14.65
CA GLN A 159 6.07 -27.97 14.60
C GLN A 159 5.56 -28.15 13.16
N VAL A 160 5.76 -27.14 12.31
CA VAL A 160 5.42 -27.22 10.87
C VAL A 160 6.32 -28.22 10.13
N GLN A 161 7.61 -28.28 10.47
CA GLN A 161 8.55 -29.23 9.86
C GLN A 161 8.24 -30.68 10.25
N ALA A 162 7.85 -30.92 11.50
CA ALA A 162 7.41 -32.24 11.95
C ALA A 162 6.11 -32.68 11.25
N GLY A 163 5.15 -31.76 11.07
CA GLY A 163 3.90 -32.05 10.35
C GLY A 163 4.09 -32.34 8.85
N ARG A 164 5.07 -31.71 8.19
CA ARG A 164 5.38 -31.95 6.77
C ARG A 164 6.06 -33.30 6.49
N GLN A 165 6.84 -33.81 7.44
CA GLN A 165 7.50 -35.12 7.31
C GLN A 165 6.57 -36.31 7.59
N ALA A 166 5.36 -36.06 8.10
CA ALA A 166 4.37 -37.09 8.44
C ALA A 166 3.27 -37.30 7.37
N GLY A 167 3.43 -36.73 6.15
CA GLY A 167 2.49 -36.93 5.04
C GLY A 167 2.54 -38.34 4.44
N PRO A 168 1.42 -38.89 3.92
CA PRO A 168 1.30 -40.30 3.58
C PRO A 168 2.19 -40.67 2.39
N GLY A 169 2.99 -41.71 2.57
CA GLY A 169 3.67 -42.41 1.47
C GLY A 169 2.73 -43.29 0.67
#